data_AF-A0A0U5FLG9-F1
#
_entry.id   AF-A0A0U5FLG9-F1
#
_cell.length_a   1.000
_cell.length_b   1.000
_cell.length_c   1.000
_cell.angle_alpha   90.00
_cell.angle_beta   90.00
_cell.angle_gamma   90.00
#
_symmetry.space_group_name_H-M   'P 1'
#
loop_
_entity.id
_entity.type
_entity.pdbx_description
1 polymer ?
#
loop_
_entity_poly.entity_id
_entity_poly.type
_entity_poly.pdbx_seq_one_letter_code
_entity_poly.pdbx_strand_id
1 'polypeptide(L)'
;MSAAPAATRALVVFSGKADLGWLRLLRPGFRHCFVLLDLGGAWVCVNPLAHRTSVELWSLDPATDLPAWLRSQEGLSVVETVVRHPPRRACPIGIFSCVEAVKRVLGVQERWVLTPGQLYDHLARCGKKTFTSRANWNMVRKSTPEPCPDGPPAPQAGSHGRG
;
A
#
# COMPACT_ATOMS: atom_id res chain seq x y z
N MET A 1 8.87 23.79 14.22
CA MET A 1 7.56 23.45 13.61
C MET A 1 7.81 22.31 12.62
N SER A 2 7.59 21.05 13.01
CA SER A 2 7.75 19.92 12.09
C SER A 2 6.59 19.90 11.12
N ALA A 3 6.88 19.96 9.82
CA ALA A 3 5.89 19.78 8.77
C ALA A 3 5.24 18.39 8.93
N ALA A 4 3.93 18.28 8.73
CA ALA A 4 3.24 17.01 8.72
C ALA A 4 3.86 16.10 7.64
N PRO A 5 4.06 14.79 7.90
CA PRO A 5 4.63 13.88 6.92
C PRO A 5 3.78 13.88 5.64
N ALA A 6 4.44 13.91 4.49
CA ALA A 6 3.78 13.81 3.20
C ALA A 6 3.07 12.45 3.08
N ALA A 7 1.87 12.45 2.51
CA ALA A 7 1.07 11.23 2.39
C ALA A 7 1.74 10.25 1.41
N THR A 8 2.06 9.03 1.88
CA THR A 8 2.59 7.96 1.02
C THR A 8 1.51 7.50 0.04
N ARG A 9 1.77 7.59 -1.27
CA ARG A 9 0.85 7.07 -2.29
C ARG A 9 0.84 5.54 -2.26
N ALA A 10 -0.33 4.97 -2.52
CA ALA A 10 -0.53 3.54 -2.53
C ALA A 10 -1.48 3.10 -3.65
N LEU A 11 -1.21 1.92 -4.21
CA LEU A 11 -2.10 1.22 -5.13
C LEU A 11 -2.64 -0.01 -4.42
N VAL A 12 -3.96 -0.15 -4.31
CA VAL A 12 -4.56 -1.40 -3.88
C VAL A 12 -5.02 -2.15 -5.11
N VAL A 13 -4.50 -3.35 -5.29
CA VAL A 13 -4.78 -4.20 -6.43
C VAL A 13 -5.64 -5.37 -5.97
N PHE A 14 -6.72 -5.62 -6.70
CA PHE A 14 -7.67 -6.69 -6.45
C PHE A 14 -7.61 -7.68 -7.61
N SER A 15 -7.74 -8.96 -7.30
CA SER A 15 -7.73 -10.04 -8.29
C SER A 15 -8.85 -11.05 -8.05
N GLY A 16 -9.37 -11.61 -9.14
CA GLY A 16 -10.29 -12.75 -9.12
C GLY A 16 -9.62 -14.11 -8.96
N LYS A 17 -8.27 -14.16 -9.01
CA LYS A 17 -7.51 -15.40 -8.79
C LYS A 17 -7.65 -15.80 -7.32
N ALA A 18 -7.91 -17.09 -7.08
CA ALA A 18 -8.05 -17.66 -5.75
C ALA A 18 -7.30 -18.98 -5.69
N ASP A 19 -6.33 -19.06 -4.80
CA ASP A 19 -5.57 -20.28 -4.53
C ASP A 19 -6.37 -21.27 -3.67
N LEU A 20 -7.41 -20.78 -2.97
CA LEU A 20 -8.24 -21.56 -2.05
C LEU A 20 -9.69 -21.64 -2.55
N GLY A 21 -10.25 -22.86 -2.62
CA GLY A 21 -11.57 -23.13 -3.22
C GLY A 21 -12.74 -22.40 -2.56
N TRP A 22 -12.72 -22.23 -1.23
CA TRP A 22 -13.77 -21.52 -0.49
C TRP A 22 -13.86 -20.02 -0.82
N LEU A 23 -12.78 -19.41 -1.34
CA LEU A 23 -12.79 -18.01 -1.80
C LEU A 23 -13.68 -17.80 -3.04
N ARG A 24 -14.14 -18.88 -3.69
CA ARG A 24 -15.12 -18.80 -4.80
C ARG A 24 -16.50 -18.28 -4.35
N LEU A 25 -16.79 -18.31 -3.05
CA LEU A 25 -17.99 -17.70 -2.45
C LEU A 25 -17.93 -16.17 -2.44
N LEU A 26 -16.74 -15.57 -2.57
CA LEU A 26 -16.56 -14.13 -2.63
C LEU A 26 -16.98 -13.58 -4.01
N ARG A 27 -17.30 -12.27 -4.05
CA ARG A 27 -17.65 -11.54 -5.27
C ARG A 27 -16.66 -11.88 -6.42
N PRO A 28 -17.14 -12.34 -7.59
CA PRO A 28 -16.29 -12.61 -8.74
C PRO A 28 -15.40 -11.40 -9.06
N GLY A 29 -14.12 -11.65 -9.38
CA GLY A 29 -13.12 -10.59 -9.59
C GLY A 29 -12.47 -10.03 -8.31
N PHE A 30 -12.97 -10.36 -7.11
CA PHE A 30 -12.50 -9.80 -5.84
C PHE A 30 -12.28 -10.89 -4.79
N ARG A 31 -11.29 -11.75 -5.04
CA ARG A 31 -10.95 -12.88 -4.17
C ARG A 31 -9.62 -12.71 -3.44
N HIS A 32 -8.76 -11.83 -3.93
CA HIS A 32 -7.49 -11.46 -3.30
C HIS A 32 -7.24 -9.96 -3.45
N CYS A 33 -6.49 -9.39 -2.51
CA CYS A 33 -5.97 -8.03 -2.62
C CYS A 33 -4.55 -7.90 -2.06
N PHE A 34 -3.78 -7.01 -2.66
CA PHE A 34 -2.45 -6.61 -2.20
C PHE A 34 -2.25 -5.11 -2.39
N VAL A 35 -1.17 -4.55 -1.84
CA VAL A 35 -0.90 -3.12 -1.88
C VAL A 35 0.52 -2.85 -2.38
N LEU A 36 0.67 -1.81 -3.21
CA LEU A 36 1.97 -1.25 -3.57
C LEU A 36 2.11 0.14 -2.96
N LEU A 37 3.27 0.44 -2.38
CA LEU A 37 3.60 1.72 -1.77
C LEU A 37 4.65 2.44 -2.62
N ASP A 38 4.39 3.71 -2.94
CA ASP A 38 5.30 4.55 -3.70
C ASP A 38 6.39 5.13 -2.78
N LEU A 39 7.65 4.79 -3.04
CA LEU A 39 8.81 5.32 -2.31
C LEU A 39 9.61 6.34 -3.12
N GLY A 40 9.00 6.98 -4.12
CA GLY A 40 9.63 8.05 -4.90
C GLY A 40 10.70 7.55 -5.87
N GLY A 41 10.35 6.51 -6.63
CA GLY A 41 11.22 5.90 -7.65
C GLY A 41 11.24 4.36 -7.64
N ALA A 42 10.63 3.76 -6.62
CA ALA A 42 10.39 2.33 -6.55
C ALA A 42 9.07 2.07 -5.85
N TRP A 43 8.51 0.88 -6.09
CA TRP A 43 7.27 0.44 -5.46
C TRP A 43 7.55 -0.72 -4.51
N VAL A 44 7.08 -0.63 -3.27
CA VAL A 44 7.10 -1.78 -2.36
C VAL A 44 5.77 -2.50 -2.47
N CYS A 45 5.79 -3.71 -3.03
CA CYS A 45 4.64 -4.60 -3.06
C CYS A 45 4.57 -5.37 -1.73
N VAL A 46 3.42 -5.29 -1.05
CA VAL A 46 3.09 -6.10 0.12
C VAL A 46 1.92 -7.00 -0.25
N ASN A 47 2.21 -8.29 -0.37
CA ASN A 47 1.26 -9.30 -0.84
C ASN A 47 1.02 -10.38 0.24
N PRO A 48 -0.03 -10.23 1.05
CA PRO A 48 -0.40 -11.19 2.08
C PRO A 48 -1.04 -12.45 1.46
N LEU A 49 -0.22 -13.48 1.21
CA LEU A 49 -0.67 -14.78 0.72
C LEU A 49 -1.11 -15.68 1.89
N ALA A 50 -1.86 -16.73 1.57
CA ALA A 50 -2.36 -17.66 2.59
C ALA A 50 -1.26 -18.37 3.39
N HIS A 51 -0.08 -18.58 2.79
CA HIS A 51 1.04 -19.30 3.40
C HIS A 51 2.18 -18.38 3.89
N ARG A 52 2.23 -17.13 3.43
CA ARG A 52 3.24 -16.12 3.81
C ARG A 52 2.83 -14.73 3.35
N THR A 53 3.43 -13.69 3.93
CA THR A 53 3.36 -12.35 3.31
C THR A 53 4.63 -12.11 2.50
N SER A 54 4.51 -11.87 1.19
CA SER A 54 5.66 -11.42 0.40
C SER A 54 5.78 -9.91 0.47
N VAL A 55 7.03 -9.43 0.55
CA VAL A 55 7.39 -8.02 0.52
C VAL A 55 8.49 -7.88 -0.52
N GLU A 56 8.20 -7.16 -1.59
CA GLU A 56 9.06 -7.09 -2.78
C GLU A 56 9.27 -5.65 -3.19
N LEU A 57 10.50 -5.30 -3.57
CA LEU A 57 10.82 -4.00 -4.15
C LEU A 57 10.77 -4.11 -5.67
N TRP A 58 9.91 -3.31 -6.30
CA TRP A 58 9.77 -3.23 -7.74
C TRP A 58 10.45 -1.96 -8.24
N SER A 59 11.63 -2.14 -8.82
CA SER A 59 12.37 -1.09 -9.55
C SER A 59 11.89 -1.11 -10.99
N LEU A 60 11.05 -0.13 -11.35
CA LEU A 60 10.52 0.03 -12.70
C LEU A 60 11.28 1.15 -13.41
N ASP A 61 11.25 1.13 -14.74
CA ASP A 61 11.70 2.27 -15.52
C ASP A 61 10.89 3.52 -15.09
N PRO A 62 11.53 4.68 -14.82
CA PRO A 62 10.84 5.90 -14.43
C PRO A 62 9.71 6.35 -15.38
N ALA A 63 9.76 5.96 -16.65
CA ALA A 63 8.71 6.22 -17.63
C ALA A 63 7.49 5.29 -17.52
N THR A 64 7.58 4.23 -16.71
CA THR A 64 6.50 3.25 -16.54
C THR A 64 5.36 3.82 -15.71
N ASP A 65 4.20 4.02 -16.33
CA ASP A 65 2.94 4.23 -15.61
C ASP A 65 2.45 2.88 -15.03
N LEU A 66 2.93 2.56 -13.83
CA LEU A 66 2.56 1.32 -13.13
C LEU A 66 1.05 1.19 -12.90
N PRO A 67 0.32 2.22 -12.42
CA PRO A 67 -1.14 2.16 -12.32
C PRO A 67 -1.82 1.78 -13.65
N ALA A 68 -1.41 2.38 -14.77
CA ALA A 68 -1.97 2.05 -16.09
C ALA A 68 -1.64 0.61 -16.50
N TRP A 69 -0.38 0.19 -16.34
CA TRP A 69 0.05 -1.17 -16.67
C TRP A 69 -0.68 -2.24 -15.85
N LEU A 70 -0.90 -2.00 -14.54
CA LEU A 70 -1.68 -2.93 -13.70
C LEU A 70 -3.14 -3.03 -14.15
N ARG A 71 -3.74 -1.91 -14.59
CA ARG A 71 -5.12 -1.89 -15.12
C ARG A 71 -5.26 -2.58 -16.47
N SER A 72 -4.18 -2.62 -17.27
CA SER A 72 -4.20 -3.34 -18.55
C SER A 72 -4.09 -4.86 -18.37
N GLN A 73 -3.76 -5.36 -17.18
CA GLN A 73 -3.71 -6.80 -16.91
C GLN A 73 -5.13 -7.36 -16.71
N GLU A 74 -5.39 -8.51 -17.33
CA GLU A 74 -6.69 -9.17 -17.21
C GLU A 74 -7.01 -9.58 -15.77
N GLY A 75 -8.26 -9.32 -15.36
CA GLY A 75 -8.77 -9.74 -14.05
C GLY A 75 -8.20 -8.98 -12.86
N LEU A 76 -7.51 -7.85 -13.09
CA LEU A 76 -7.08 -6.93 -12.04
C LEU A 76 -8.00 -5.70 -11.96
N SER A 77 -8.20 -5.22 -10.74
CA SER A 77 -8.81 -3.91 -10.47
C SER A 77 -7.89 -3.12 -9.55
N VAL A 78 -7.67 -1.84 -9.87
CA VAL A 78 -6.68 -1.00 -9.17
C VAL A 78 -7.35 0.24 -8.60
N VAL A 79 -7.15 0.48 -7.31
CA VAL A 79 -7.59 1.71 -6.62
C VAL A 79 -6.36 2.48 -6.15
N GLU A 80 -6.24 3.73 -6.61
CA GLU A 80 -5.25 4.68 -6.14
C GLU A 80 -5.72 5.31 -4.83
N THR A 81 -4.84 5.35 -3.83
CA THR A 81 -5.11 5.91 -2.51
C THR A 81 -3.81 6.41 -1.87
N VAL A 82 -3.90 6.86 -0.63
CA VAL A 82 -2.75 7.15 0.24
C VAL A 82 -2.81 6.34 1.52
N VAL A 83 -1.65 6.10 2.13
CA VAL A 83 -1.54 5.59 3.50
C VAL A 83 -2.06 6.66 4.46
N ARG A 84 -2.94 6.25 5.37
CA ARG A 84 -3.52 7.10 6.40
C ARG A 84 -2.74 6.94 7.70
N HIS A 85 -2.74 8.00 8.51
CA HIS A 85 -2.17 7.97 9.86
C HIS A 85 -3.30 8.00 10.90
N PRO A 86 -3.95 6.86 11.21
CA PRO A 86 -4.93 6.80 12.28
C PRO A 86 -4.26 7.07 13.64
N PRO A 87 -5.02 7.48 14.68
CA PRO A 87 -4.50 7.62 16.03
C PRO A 87 -3.77 6.34 16.49
N ARG A 88 -2.69 6.51 17.27
CA ARG A 88 -1.90 5.41 17.86
C ARG A 88 -2.73 4.66 18.92
N ARG A 89 -3.59 3.76 18.47
CA ARG A 89 -4.40 2.85 19.29
C ARG A 89 -4.43 1.47 18.66
N ALA A 90 -4.63 0.43 19.47
CA ALA A 90 -4.73 -0.93 18.97
C ALA A 90 -5.81 -1.04 17.88
N CYS A 91 -5.46 -1.71 16.78
CA CYS A 91 -6.43 -2.08 15.76
C CYS A 91 -7.41 -3.09 16.37
N PRO A 92 -8.71 -3.08 16.00
CA PRO A 92 -9.62 -4.14 16.38
C PRO A 92 -9.03 -5.53 16.07
N ILE A 93 -9.27 -6.50 16.97
CA ILE A 93 -8.89 -7.90 16.73
C ILE A 93 -9.62 -8.37 15.48
N GLY A 94 -8.90 -9.05 14.59
CA GLY A 94 -9.42 -9.56 13.33
C GLY A 94 -8.67 -10.79 12.87
N ILE A 95 -9.32 -11.61 12.06
CA ILE A 95 -8.70 -12.75 11.41
C ILE A 95 -7.60 -12.22 10.49
N PHE A 96 -6.41 -12.81 10.57
CA PHE A 96 -5.33 -12.47 9.66
C PHE A 96 -5.74 -12.87 8.24
N SER A 97 -6.03 -11.86 7.42
CA SER A 97 -6.52 -12.00 6.05
C SER A 97 -5.83 -10.97 5.16
N CYS A 98 -5.87 -11.17 3.84
CA CYS A 98 -5.30 -10.22 2.90
C CYS A 98 -5.91 -8.82 3.05
N VAL A 99 -7.22 -8.75 3.33
CA VAL A 99 -7.95 -7.50 3.60
C VAL A 99 -7.44 -6.81 4.86
N GLU A 100 -7.30 -7.55 5.98
CA GLU A 100 -6.84 -6.96 7.24
C GLU A 100 -5.37 -6.51 7.16
N ALA A 101 -4.52 -7.27 6.47
CA ALA A 101 -3.14 -6.86 6.22
C ALA A 101 -3.06 -5.57 5.39
N VAL A 102 -3.79 -5.50 4.27
CA VAL A 102 -3.86 -4.28 3.42
C VAL A 102 -4.44 -3.09 4.20
N LYS A 103 -5.50 -3.31 5.00
CA LYS A 103 -6.07 -2.26 5.86
C LYS A 103 -5.06 -1.70 6.85
N ARG A 104 -4.27 -2.55 7.50
CA ARG A 104 -3.23 -2.13 8.45
C ARG A 104 -2.12 -1.34 7.77
N VAL A 105 -1.69 -1.75 6.58
CA VAL A 105 -0.74 -0.98 5.77
C VAL A 105 -1.31 0.39 5.41
N LEU A 106 -2.59 0.46 5.05
CA LEU A 106 -3.24 1.72 4.67
C LEU A 106 -3.72 2.59 5.86
N GLY A 107 -3.64 2.10 7.09
CA GLY A 107 -4.20 2.79 8.25
C GLY A 107 -5.74 2.85 8.28
N VAL A 108 -6.42 1.92 7.61
CA VAL A 108 -7.90 1.83 7.57
C VAL A 108 -8.40 0.97 8.74
N GLN A 109 -9.23 1.54 9.61
CA GLN A 109 -9.74 0.87 10.84
C GLN A 109 -11.19 0.37 10.74
N GLU A 110 -11.78 0.31 9.54
CA GLU A 110 -13.18 -0.09 9.36
C GLU A 110 -13.42 -1.56 9.70
N ARG A 111 -14.27 -1.83 10.69
CA ARG A 111 -14.54 -3.19 11.22
C ARG A 111 -15.37 -4.06 10.28
N TRP A 112 -16.22 -3.44 9.46
CA TRP A 112 -17.16 -4.13 8.57
C TRP A 112 -16.61 -4.41 7.18
N VAL A 113 -15.35 -4.02 6.93
CA VAL A 113 -14.63 -4.31 5.68
C VAL A 113 -13.86 -5.61 5.87
N LEU A 114 -14.49 -6.73 5.49
CA LEU A 114 -14.01 -8.10 5.72
C LEU A 114 -13.61 -8.81 4.42
N THR A 115 -14.18 -8.41 3.28
CA THR A 115 -13.89 -9.02 1.98
C THR A 115 -13.14 -8.07 1.04
N PRO A 116 -12.38 -8.59 0.05
CA PRO A 116 -11.72 -7.74 -0.94
C PRO A 116 -12.71 -6.86 -1.69
N GLY A 117 -13.91 -7.37 -1.98
CA GLY A 117 -14.96 -6.58 -2.63
C GLY A 117 -15.46 -5.41 -1.77
N GLN A 118 -15.68 -5.64 -0.48
CA GLN A 118 -16.04 -4.58 0.47
C GLN A 118 -14.94 -3.53 0.60
N LEU A 119 -13.67 -3.96 0.60
CA LEU A 119 -12.53 -3.05 0.66
C LEU A 119 -12.46 -2.18 -0.59
N TYR A 120 -12.64 -2.77 -1.78
CA TYR A 120 -12.73 -2.02 -3.03
C TYR A 120 -13.84 -0.95 -2.96
N ASP A 121 -15.06 -1.33 -2.55
CA ASP A 121 -16.18 -0.41 -2.48
C ASP A 121 -15.94 0.71 -1.45
N HIS A 122 -15.29 0.38 -0.33
CA HIS A 122 -14.91 1.36 0.69
C HIS A 122 -13.90 2.37 0.15
N LEU A 123 -12.82 1.89 -0.45
CA LEU A 123 -11.76 2.74 -0.99
C LEU A 123 -12.25 3.58 -2.17
N ALA A 124 -13.03 3.02 -3.09
CA ALA A 124 -13.62 3.74 -4.21
C ALA A 124 -14.56 4.86 -3.75
N ARG A 125 -15.34 4.64 -2.68
CA ARG A 125 -16.19 5.68 -2.07
C ARG A 125 -15.37 6.78 -1.40
N CYS A 126 -14.26 6.43 -0.73
CA CYS A 126 -13.37 7.43 -0.13
C CYS A 126 -12.60 8.24 -1.19
N GLY A 127 -12.11 7.61 -2.26
CA GLY A 127 -11.36 8.28 -3.33
C GLY A 127 -12.17 9.37 -4.04
N LYS A 128 -13.48 9.14 -4.24
CA LYS A 128 -14.41 10.16 -4.78
C LYS A 128 -14.50 11.42 -3.92
N LYS A 129 -14.27 11.32 -2.60
CA LYS A 129 -14.27 12.47 -1.68
C LYS A 129 -12.95 13.24 -1.71
N THR A 130 -11.84 12.56 -2.05
CA THR A 130 -10.49 13.15 -2.04
C THR A 130 -10.17 13.92 -3.33
N PHE A 131 -10.78 13.55 -4.47
CA PHE A 131 -10.54 14.21 -5.77
C PHE A 131 -11.11 15.63 -5.90
N THR A 132 -11.96 16.08 -4.98
CA THR A 132 -12.46 17.47 -4.96
C THR A 132 -11.43 18.47 -4.40
N SER A 133 -10.35 17.98 -3.79
CA SER A 133 -9.23 18.81 -3.34
C SER A 133 -8.06 18.64 -4.30
N ARG A 134 -7.79 19.67 -5.10
CA ARG A 134 -6.68 19.78 -6.04
C ARG A 134 -5.35 19.87 -5.27
N ALA A 135 -4.91 18.77 -4.65
CA ALA A 135 -3.63 18.70 -3.96
C ALA A 135 -2.53 18.61 -5.03
N ASN A 136 -1.69 19.63 -5.11
CA ASN A 136 -0.59 19.74 -6.05
C ASN A 136 0.46 18.66 -5.74
N TRP A 137 0.60 17.69 -6.66
CA TRP A 137 1.36 16.44 -6.49
C TRP A 137 2.89 16.60 -6.59
N ASN A 138 3.38 17.80 -6.88
CA ASN A 138 4.79 18.04 -7.18
C ASN A 138 5.58 18.52 -5.96
N MET A 139 5.76 17.68 -4.95
CA MET A 139 6.92 17.76 -4.04
C MET A 139 6.98 16.55 -3.11
N VAL A 140 7.40 15.40 -3.64
CA VAL A 140 7.78 14.26 -2.81
C VAL A 140 9.25 14.46 -2.42
N ARG A 141 9.51 14.91 -1.19
CA ARG A 141 10.83 14.77 -0.56
C ARG A 141 10.86 13.47 0.23
N LYS A 142 11.98 12.75 0.11
CA LYS A 142 12.28 11.53 0.87
C LYS A 142 12.05 11.77 2.36
N SER A 143 11.07 11.10 2.93
CA SER A 143 11.04 10.85 4.38
C SER A 143 12.00 9.68 4.65
N THR A 144 13.02 9.92 5.47
CA THR A 144 13.78 8.83 6.07
C THR A 144 12.82 8.05 6.97
N PRO A 145 12.65 6.71 6.79
CA PRO A 145 11.91 5.91 7.77
C PRO A 145 12.55 6.09 9.15
N GLU A 146 11.74 6.08 10.21
CA GLU A 146 12.31 5.90 11.55
C GLU A 146 13.20 4.65 11.51
N PRO A 147 14.47 4.74 11.96
CA PRO A 147 15.36 3.60 11.94
C PRO A 147 14.71 2.46 12.73
N CYS A 148 14.72 1.27 12.14
CA CYS A 148 14.44 0.04 12.89
C CYS A 148 15.33 0.08 14.14
N PRO A 149 14.79 -0.04 15.36
CA PRO A 149 15.56 0.20 16.59
C PRO A 149 16.84 -0.66 16.70
N ASP A 150 16.91 -1.76 15.94
CA ASP A 150 18.03 -2.70 15.89
C ASP A 150 18.66 -2.88 14.49
N GLY A 151 18.43 -1.94 13.57
CA GLY A 151 19.09 -1.97 12.26
C GLY A 151 20.60 -1.70 12.38
N PRO A 152 21.46 -2.30 11.53
CA PRO A 152 22.87 -1.95 11.50
C PRO A 152 23.00 -0.43 11.24
N PRO A 153 23.91 0.28 11.96
CA PRO A 153 24.08 1.71 11.77
C PRO A 153 24.44 2.00 10.31
N ALA A 154 23.85 3.06 9.75
CA ALA A 154 24.15 3.49 8.40
C ALA A 154 25.67 3.69 8.25
N PRO A 155 26.28 3.28 7.13
CA PRO A 155 27.70 3.49 6.90
C PRO A 155 27.98 5.00 6.93
N GLN A 156 28.79 5.43 7.89
CA GLN A 156 29.22 6.82 7.97
C GLN A 156 30.05 7.15 6.73
N ALA A 157 29.65 8.20 6.00
CA ALA A 157 30.42 8.70 4.89
C ALA A 157 31.80 9.14 5.41
N GLY A 158 32.83 8.36 5.08
CA GLY A 158 34.20 8.65 5.45
C GLY A 158 34.64 9.98 4.86
N SER A 159 34.96 10.93 5.74
CA SER A 159 35.69 12.14 5.37
C SER A 159 37.08 11.73 4.87
N HIS A 160 37.30 11.75 3.56
CA HIS A 160 38.65 11.82 3.00
C HIS A 160 39.25 13.17 3.38
N GLY A 161 40.01 13.17 4.48
CA GLY A 161 40.94 14.24 4.80
C GLY A 161 42.07 14.23 3.78
N ARG A 162 42.24 15.37 3.08
CA ARG A 162 43.48 15.70 2.40
C ARG A 162 44.53 16.02 3.47
N GLY A 163 45.71 15.43 3.32
CA GLY A 163 46.94 15.73 4.05
C GLY A 163 48.08 15.00 3.38
#